data_AF-A0A9J6ZR93-F1
#
_entry.id   AF-A0A9J6ZR93-F1
#
_cell.length_a   1.000
_cell.length_b   1.000
_cell.length_c   1.000
_cell.angle_alpha   90.00
_cell.angle_beta   90.00
_cell.angle_gamma   90.00
#
_symmetry.space_group_name_H-M   'P 1'
#
loop_
_entity.id
_entity.type
_entity.pdbx_description
1 polymer ?
#
loop_
_entity_poly.entity_id
_entity_poly.type
_entity_poly.pdbx_seq_one_letter_code
_entity_poly.pdbx_strand_id
1 'polypeptide(L)'
;MAKKKITKVEEGTSSQAEPKKFVPTEEAKGKATRLRVIAGLLWLLALGAQAGAIALLFKQPVNMMWIIILIAVDLALAVSGSILWKKSNRLDPASKSNKFMFFMQSQLGLVVAVIAFLPFIIFVLGSKNIDAKQKGILGGIAAVALVIAGITGVDFNPPSVEEYTEQTARVEELTGKNEVYWTKSGSKYHLYDDCHSINRDATTEIFAGTVAKARELKNITELCKFCENRSVKEKEAVPVSEPEAESILEGVLETIEE
;
A
#
# COMPACT_ATOMS: atom_id res chain seq x y z
N MET A 1 30.97 -14.68 6.32
CA MET A 1 29.54 -14.27 6.36
C MET A 1 28.69 -15.51 6.14
N ALA A 2 27.85 -15.90 7.10
CA ALA A 2 26.97 -17.06 6.93
C ALA A 2 25.84 -16.72 5.94
N LYS A 3 25.52 -17.64 5.02
CA LYS A 3 24.43 -17.47 4.03
C LYS A 3 23.10 -17.43 4.78
N LYS A 4 22.33 -16.33 4.62
CA LYS A 4 21.04 -16.15 5.29
C LYS A 4 19.98 -17.05 4.65
N LYS A 5 18.96 -17.44 5.43
CA LYS A 5 17.82 -18.21 4.91
C LYS A 5 17.03 -17.35 3.92
N ILE A 6 16.82 -17.88 2.72
CA ILE A 6 16.00 -17.25 1.66
C ILE A 6 14.69 -18.02 1.55
N THR A 7 13.58 -17.33 1.71
CA THR A 7 12.23 -17.87 1.57
C THR A 7 11.62 -17.31 0.29
N LYS A 8 11.39 -18.18 -0.71
CA LYS A 8 10.74 -17.80 -1.96
C LYS A 8 9.24 -17.63 -1.74
N VAL A 9 8.70 -16.52 -2.21
CA VAL A 9 7.27 -16.24 -2.23
C VAL A 9 6.80 -16.60 -3.64
N GLU A 10 6.28 -17.80 -3.82
CA GLU A 10 5.87 -18.32 -5.12
C GLU A 10 4.68 -17.55 -5.72
N GLU A 11 4.68 -17.43 -7.04
CA GLU A 11 3.52 -17.17 -7.88
C GLU A 11 3.25 -18.43 -8.72
N GLY A 12 1.97 -18.80 -8.87
CA GLY A 12 1.57 -19.71 -9.94
C GLY A 12 2.04 -19.13 -11.27
N THR A 13 2.79 -19.93 -12.03
CA THR A 13 3.49 -19.55 -13.26
C THR A 13 2.61 -18.71 -14.19
N SER A 14 2.89 -17.40 -14.29
CA SER A 14 2.52 -16.61 -15.47
C SER A 14 3.73 -16.54 -16.39
N SER A 15 3.59 -17.22 -17.53
CA SER A 15 4.56 -17.27 -18.62
C SER A 15 4.81 -15.89 -19.24
N GLN A 16 5.97 -15.77 -19.87
CA GLN A 16 6.67 -14.57 -20.34
C GLN A 16 5.97 -13.72 -21.43
N ALA A 17 6.51 -12.50 -21.54
CA ALA A 17 6.66 -11.64 -22.74
C ALA A 17 5.47 -10.78 -23.19
N GLU A 18 5.31 -9.62 -22.53
CA GLU A 18 5.13 -8.29 -23.14
C GLU A 18 5.20 -7.23 -22.00
N PRO A 19 6.02 -6.17 -22.06
CA PRO A 19 5.81 -5.05 -21.17
C PRO A 19 4.56 -4.34 -21.69
N LYS A 20 3.63 -3.90 -20.83
CA LYS A 20 3.58 -2.45 -20.53
C LYS A 20 2.63 -2.06 -19.41
N LYS A 21 1.92 -3.00 -18.77
CA LYS A 21 0.96 -2.64 -17.74
C LYS A 21 0.79 -3.75 -16.72
N PHE A 22 1.05 -3.43 -15.46
CA PHE A 22 0.79 -4.32 -14.34
C PHE A 22 -0.70 -4.70 -14.30
N VAL A 23 -0.97 -5.99 -14.27
CA VAL A 23 -2.32 -6.55 -14.08
C VAL A 23 -2.28 -7.45 -12.84
N PRO A 24 -3.13 -7.18 -11.83
CA PRO A 24 -3.24 -8.04 -10.67
C PRO A 24 -3.64 -9.46 -11.06
N THR A 25 -3.05 -10.47 -10.40
CA THR A 25 -3.47 -11.87 -10.56
C THR A 25 -4.90 -12.05 -10.06
N GLU A 26 -5.60 -13.07 -10.57
CA GLU A 26 -6.97 -13.36 -10.14
C GLU A 26 -7.07 -13.67 -8.64
N GLU A 27 -6.04 -14.30 -8.07
CA GLU A 27 -5.93 -14.51 -6.62
C GLU A 27 -5.82 -13.17 -5.86
N ALA A 28 -5.01 -12.23 -6.35
CA ALA A 28 -4.86 -10.91 -5.74
C ALA A 28 -6.16 -10.11 -5.82
N LYS A 29 -6.86 -10.13 -6.96
CA LYS A 29 -8.19 -9.49 -7.12
C LYS A 29 -9.23 -10.08 -6.18
N GLY A 30 -9.27 -11.41 -6.04
CA GLY A 30 -10.18 -12.09 -5.13
C GLY A 30 -9.93 -11.68 -3.67
N LYS A 31 -8.66 -11.66 -3.25
CA LYS A 31 -8.27 -11.18 -1.91
C LYS A 31 -8.61 -9.70 -1.71
N ALA A 32 -8.35 -8.84 -2.70
CA ALA A 32 -8.66 -7.42 -2.65
C ALA A 32 -10.17 -7.20 -2.45
N THR A 33 -10.99 -7.86 -3.26
CA THR A 33 -12.45 -7.79 -3.18
C THR A 33 -12.97 -8.19 -1.81
N ARG A 34 -12.48 -9.32 -1.27
CA ARG A 34 -12.85 -9.77 0.08
C ARG A 34 -12.49 -8.73 1.16
N LEU A 35 -11.31 -8.13 1.08
CA LEU A 35 -10.88 -7.09 2.03
C LEU A 35 -11.75 -5.82 1.92
N ARG A 36 -12.12 -5.41 0.71
CA ARG A 36 -13.02 -4.27 0.48
C ARG A 36 -14.40 -4.50 1.05
N VAL A 37 -14.95 -5.70 0.86
CA VAL A 37 -16.26 -6.08 1.43
C VAL A 37 -16.20 -6.04 2.95
N ILE A 38 -15.19 -6.63 3.57
CA ILE A 38 -15.03 -6.59 5.03
C ILE A 38 -14.87 -5.14 5.52
N ALA A 39 -14.04 -4.33 4.84
CA ALA A 39 -13.88 -2.92 5.17
C ALA A 39 -15.21 -2.15 5.09
N GLY A 40 -15.99 -2.36 4.03
CA GLY A 40 -17.31 -1.76 3.84
C GLY A 40 -18.29 -2.17 4.94
N LEU A 41 -18.29 -3.42 5.36
CA LEU A 41 -19.11 -3.91 6.48
C LEU A 41 -18.71 -3.26 7.81
N LEU A 42 -17.41 -3.14 8.09
CA LEU A 42 -16.93 -2.47 9.29
C LEU A 42 -17.34 -1.00 9.30
N TRP A 43 -17.26 -0.32 8.17
CA TRP A 43 -17.71 1.07 8.04
C TRP A 43 -19.23 1.21 8.20
N LEU A 44 -20.03 0.27 7.69
CA LEU A 44 -21.46 0.25 7.93
C LEU A 44 -21.79 0.09 9.43
N LEU A 45 -21.06 -0.80 10.12
CA LEU A 45 -21.19 -0.95 11.58
C LEU A 45 -20.75 0.31 12.33
N ALA A 46 -19.71 1.01 11.86
CA ALA A 46 -19.24 2.27 12.40
C ALA A 46 -20.33 3.35 12.33
N LEU A 47 -20.98 3.49 11.16
CA LEU A 47 -22.13 4.38 10.98
C LEU A 47 -23.32 3.98 11.87
N GLY A 48 -23.53 2.68 12.11
CA GLY A 48 -24.50 2.19 13.07
C GLY A 48 -24.18 2.61 14.51
N ALA A 49 -22.91 2.53 14.91
CA ALA A 49 -22.44 2.99 16.23
C ALA A 49 -22.61 4.51 16.38
N GLN A 50 -22.27 5.29 15.36
CA GLN A 50 -22.53 6.73 15.30
C GLN A 50 -24.02 7.04 15.49
N ALA A 51 -24.89 6.41 14.70
CA ALA A 51 -26.34 6.60 14.78
C ALA A 51 -26.87 6.22 16.18
N GLY A 52 -26.36 5.14 16.78
CA GLY A 52 -26.65 4.76 18.15
C GLY A 52 -26.21 5.79 19.19
N ALA A 53 -25.03 6.39 19.02
CA ALA A 53 -24.51 7.43 19.90
C ALA A 53 -25.37 8.70 19.82
N ILE A 54 -25.78 9.10 18.62
CA ILE A 54 -26.71 10.21 18.40
C ILE A 54 -28.08 9.90 19.02
N ALA A 55 -28.61 8.69 18.85
CA ALA A 55 -29.89 8.30 19.43
C ALA A 55 -29.86 8.33 20.97
N LEU A 56 -28.74 7.92 21.59
CA LEU A 56 -28.55 8.02 23.04
C LEU A 56 -28.38 9.46 23.53
N LEU A 57 -27.78 10.33 22.71
CA LEU A 57 -27.67 11.77 23.02
C LEU A 57 -29.04 12.44 23.17
N PHE A 58 -30.05 11.97 22.43
CA PHE A 58 -31.41 12.48 22.50
C PHE A 58 -32.28 11.82 23.58
N LYS A 59 -31.85 10.71 24.17
CA LYS A 59 -32.56 10.05 25.27
C LYS A 59 -32.21 10.68 26.62
N GLN A 60 -33.23 11.01 27.41
CA GLN A 60 -33.08 11.55 28.76
C GLN A 60 -33.31 10.46 29.82
N PRO A 61 -32.46 10.34 30.85
CA PRO A 61 -31.20 11.06 31.06
C PRO A 61 -30.08 10.56 30.12
N VAL A 62 -29.15 11.45 29.76
CA VAL A 62 -28.05 11.13 28.84
C VAL A 62 -27.07 10.16 29.49
N ASN A 63 -26.88 8.99 28.86
CA ASN A 63 -25.92 8.01 29.32
C ASN A 63 -24.55 8.21 28.66
N MET A 64 -23.71 9.02 29.31
CA MET A 64 -22.36 9.35 28.84
C MET A 64 -21.47 8.12 28.63
N MET A 65 -21.59 7.11 29.48
CA MET A 65 -20.76 5.90 29.41
C MET A 65 -20.99 5.16 28.10
N TRP A 66 -22.25 4.88 27.74
CA TRP A 66 -22.58 4.20 26.49
C TRP A 66 -22.19 5.00 25.26
N ILE A 67 -22.36 6.33 25.28
CA ILE A 67 -21.95 7.19 24.18
C ILE A 67 -20.43 7.11 23.97
N ILE A 68 -19.64 7.18 25.04
CA ILE A 68 -18.16 7.06 24.95
C ILE A 68 -17.75 5.68 24.42
N ILE A 69 -18.41 4.61 24.88
CA ILE A 69 -18.17 3.25 24.36
C ILE A 69 -18.45 3.19 22.86
N LEU A 70 -19.57 3.77 22.40
CA LEU A 70 -19.92 3.79 20.98
C LEU A 70 -18.92 4.58 20.15
N ILE A 71 -18.42 5.72 20.64
CA ILE A 71 -17.36 6.49 19.96
C ILE A 71 -16.07 5.66 19.84
N ALA A 72 -15.70 4.93 20.90
CA ALA A 72 -14.51 4.06 20.87
C ALA A 72 -14.67 2.88 19.90
N VAL A 73 -15.86 2.26 19.87
CA VAL A 73 -16.18 1.18 18.92
C VAL A 73 -16.18 1.71 17.49
N ASP A 74 -16.81 2.86 17.24
CA ASP A 74 -16.80 3.55 15.94
C ASP A 74 -15.36 3.78 15.47
N LEU A 75 -14.50 4.34 16.33
CA LEU A 75 -13.09 4.58 16.01
C LEU A 75 -12.36 3.30 15.62
N ALA A 76 -12.53 2.23 16.40
CA ALA A 76 -11.90 0.95 16.12
C ALA A 76 -12.36 0.38 14.76
N LEU A 77 -13.66 0.47 14.45
CA LEU A 77 -14.24 -0.01 13.19
C LEU A 77 -13.78 0.83 11.99
N ALA A 78 -13.82 2.16 12.10
CA ALA A 78 -13.40 3.09 11.06
C ALA A 78 -11.92 2.94 10.70
N VAL A 79 -11.05 2.82 11.71
CA VAL A 79 -9.62 2.58 11.56
C VAL A 79 -9.35 1.22 10.93
N SER A 80 -9.99 0.16 11.45
CA SER A 80 -9.81 -1.20 10.92
C SER A 80 -10.25 -1.31 9.47
N GLY A 81 -11.40 -0.73 9.12
CA GLY A 81 -11.88 -0.66 7.74
C GLY A 81 -10.89 0.08 6.84
N SER A 82 -10.34 1.20 7.28
CA SER A 82 -9.34 1.97 6.53
C SER A 82 -8.04 1.21 6.30
N ILE A 83 -7.56 0.47 7.30
CA ILE A 83 -6.37 -0.37 7.17
C ILE A 83 -6.60 -1.50 6.15
N LEU A 84 -7.75 -2.19 6.23
CA LEU A 84 -8.11 -3.26 5.30
C LEU A 84 -8.31 -2.73 3.87
N TRP A 85 -8.94 -1.56 3.74
CA TRP A 85 -9.12 -0.90 2.45
C TRP A 85 -7.77 -0.57 1.79
N LYS A 86 -6.84 0.04 2.51
CA LYS A 86 -5.47 0.30 2.00
C LYS A 86 -4.74 -0.98 1.61
N LYS A 87 -4.89 -2.04 2.41
CA LYS A 87 -4.32 -3.35 2.07
C LYS A 87 -4.91 -3.91 0.78
N SER A 88 -6.22 -3.74 0.56
CA SER A 88 -6.88 -4.17 -0.68
C SER A 88 -6.36 -3.43 -1.91
N ASN A 89 -6.07 -2.13 -1.80
CA ASN A 89 -5.57 -1.34 -2.92
C ASN A 89 -4.14 -1.71 -3.34
N ARG A 90 -3.35 -2.32 -2.45
CA ARG A 90 -2.03 -2.87 -2.82
C ARG A 90 -2.14 -4.14 -3.64
N LEU A 91 -3.21 -4.90 -3.42
CA LEU A 91 -3.50 -6.13 -4.18
C LEU A 91 -4.09 -5.82 -5.55
N ASP A 92 -4.95 -4.80 -5.62
CA ASP A 92 -5.63 -4.38 -6.84
C ASP A 92 -5.65 -2.85 -6.94
N PRO A 93 -4.55 -2.21 -7.35
CA PRO A 93 -4.43 -0.76 -7.43
C PRO A 93 -5.20 -0.18 -8.61
N ALA A 94 -5.80 0.99 -8.43
CA ALA A 94 -6.35 1.77 -9.52
C ALA A 94 -5.26 2.38 -10.42
N SER A 95 -5.62 2.60 -11.68
CA SER A 95 -4.80 3.35 -12.64
C SER A 95 -4.92 4.85 -12.37
N LYS A 96 -3.81 5.58 -12.34
CA LYS A 96 -3.79 7.06 -12.25
C LYS A 96 -4.51 7.72 -13.44
N SER A 97 -4.60 7.01 -14.58
CA SER A 97 -5.40 7.46 -15.72
C SER A 97 -6.89 7.66 -15.37
N ASN A 98 -7.45 6.81 -14.49
CA ASN A 98 -8.80 6.95 -13.97
C ASN A 98 -8.77 7.71 -12.63
N LYS A 99 -8.72 9.04 -12.70
CA LYS A 99 -8.64 9.93 -11.54
C LYS A 99 -9.74 9.67 -10.50
N PHE A 100 -10.96 9.37 -10.93
CA PHE A 100 -12.08 9.12 -10.03
C PHE A 100 -11.87 7.83 -9.22
N MET A 101 -11.60 6.71 -9.89
CA MET A 101 -11.34 5.44 -9.20
C MET A 101 -10.09 5.51 -8.33
N PHE A 102 -9.05 6.19 -8.80
CA PHE A 102 -7.83 6.42 -8.03
C PHE A 102 -8.10 7.24 -6.77
N PHE A 103 -8.88 8.33 -6.87
CA PHE A 103 -9.26 9.14 -5.72
C PHE A 103 -10.10 8.33 -4.72
N MET A 104 -11.14 7.63 -5.20
CA MET A 104 -12.01 6.84 -4.33
C MET A 104 -11.22 5.74 -3.62
N GLN A 105 -10.36 5.00 -4.32
CA GLN A 105 -9.53 4.00 -3.64
C GLN A 105 -8.57 4.64 -2.63
N SER A 106 -7.98 5.78 -2.94
CA SER A 106 -6.95 6.40 -2.09
C SER A 106 -7.50 7.15 -0.87
N GLN A 107 -8.70 7.72 -0.96
CA GLN A 107 -9.23 8.68 0.04
C GLN A 107 -10.54 8.25 0.69
N LEU A 108 -11.13 7.11 0.30
CA LEU A 108 -12.41 6.68 0.88
C LEU A 108 -12.35 6.50 2.40
N GLY A 109 -11.22 6.07 2.98
CA GLY A 109 -11.05 5.98 4.43
C GLY A 109 -11.22 7.33 5.13
N LEU A 110 -10.66 8.41 4.57
CA LEU A 110 -10.84 9.77 5.08
C LEU A 110 -12.30 10.22 4.98
N VAL A 111 -12.94 9.99 3.82
CA VAL A 111 -14.35 10.36 3.60
C VAL A 111 -15.25 9.68 4.63
N VAL A 112 -15.06 8.38 4.84
CA VAL A 112 -15.83 7.62 5.82
C VAL A 112 -15.55 8.13 7.24
N ALA A 113 -14.31 8.44 7.61
CA ALA A 113 -14.00 9.01 8.92
C ALA A 113 -14.75 10.33 9.17
N VAL A 114 -14.81 11.22 8.18
CA VAL A 114 -15.58 12.47 8.27
C VAL A 114 -17.06 12.17 8.48
N ILE A 115 -17.64 11.25 7.71
CA ILE A 115 -19.06 10.88 7.83
C ILE A 115 -19.33 10.23 9.19
N ALA A 116 -18.42 9.40 9.73
CA ALA A 116 -18.59 8.67 10.97
C ALA A 116 -18.47 9.54 12.24
N PHE A 117 -17.71 10.63 12.23
CA PHE A 117 -17.54 11.47 13.43
C PHE A 117 -18.15 12.86 13.34
N LEU A 118 -18.12 13.51 12.17
CA LEU A 118 -18.50 14.92 12.05
C LEU A 118 -19.98 15.19 12.39
N PRO A 119 -20.97 14.41 11.89
CA PRO A 119 -22.36 14.56 12.30
C PRO A 119 -22.55 14.49 13.82
N PHE A 120 -21.96 13.50 14.48
CA PHE A 120 -22.05 13.36 15.94
C PHE A 120 -21.48 14.59 16.67
N ILE A 121 -20.32 15.10 16.25
CA ILE A 121 -19.74 16.34 16.81
C ILE A 121 -20.72 17.51 16.69
N ILE A 122 -21.32 17.70 15.53
CA ILE A 122 -22.30 18.76 15.29
C ILE A 122 -23.50 18.61 16.23
N PHE A 123 -24.04 17.40 16.36
CA PHE A 123 -25.16 17.12 17.27
C PHE A 123 -24.83 17.37 18.73
N VAL A 124 -23.63 17.01 19.19
CA VAL A 124 -23.18 17.27 20.57
C VAL A 124 -23.11 18.77 20.84
N LEU A 125 -22.44 19.53 19.96
CA LEU A 125 -22.26 20.97 20.16
C LEU A 125 -23.61 21.72 20.10
N GLY A 126 -24.50 21.32 19.19
CA GLY A 126 -25.84 21.89 19.01
C GLY A 126 -26.90 21.44 20.02
N SER A 127 -26.66 20.37 20.78
CA SER A 127 -27.66 19.80 21.70
C SER A 127 -27.99 20.75 22.86
N LYS A 128 -29.27 20.95 23.17
CA LYS A 128 -29.71 21.68 24.37
C LYS A 128 -29.87 20.77 25.60
N ASN A 129 -29.69 19.47 25.40
CA ASN A 129 -30.02 18.43 26.38
C ASN A 129 -28.85 18.02 27.28
N ILE A 130 -27.68 18.64 27.08
CA ILE A 130 -26.43 18.37 27.81
C ILE A 130 -25.76 19.68 28.20
N ASP A 131 -25.10 19.69 29.36
CA ASP A 131 -24.40 20.88 29.86
C ASP A 131 -23.08 21.15 29.13
N ALA A 132 -22.45 22.29 29.42
CA ALA A 132 -21.20 22.69 28.77
C ALA A 132 -20.04 21.70 29.01
N LYS A 133 -20.00 21.05 30.18
CA LYS A 133 -18.96 20.08 30.54
C LYS A 133 -19.14 18.79 29.73
N GLN A 134 -20.35 18.27 29.65
CA GLN A 134 -20.69 17.10 28.86
C GLN A 134 -20.43 17.32 27.37
N LYS A 135 -20.80 18.50 26.84
CA LYS A 135 -20.45 18.91 25.46
C LYS A 135 -18.95 18.91 25.22
N GLY A 136 -18.19 19.51 26.13
CA GLY A 136 -16.73 19.55 26.05
C GLY A 136 -16.11 18.16 26.02
N ILE A 137 -16.58 17.25 26.87
CA ILE A 137 -16.07 15.87 26.93
C ILE A 137 -16.42 15.10 25.65
N LEU A 138 -17.70 15.01 25.28
CA LEU A 138 -18.13 14.22 24.12
C LEU A 138 -17.60 14.80 22.81
N GLY A 139 -17.67 16.13 22.65
CA GLY A 139 -17.17 16.82 21.47
C GLY A 139 -15.65 16.70 21.35
N GLY A 140 -14.92 16.82 22.46
CA GLY A 140 -13.48 16.65 22.49
C GLY A 140 -13.03 15.24 22.10
N ILE A 141 -13.63 14.20 22.71
CA ILE A 141 -13.29 12.80 22.39
C ILE A 141 -13.59 12.49 20.92
N ALA A 142 -14.76 12.90 20.42
CA ALA A 142 -15.15 12.67 19.03
C ALA A 142 -14.25 13.43 18.04
N ALA A 143 -13.82 14.66 18.37
CA ALA A 143 -12.88 15.41 17.55
C ALA A 143 -11.50 14.73 17.46
N VAL A 144 -10.99 14.24 18.60
CA VAL A 144 -9.73 13.45 18.60
C VAL A 144 -9.88 12.17 17.79
N ALA A 145 -11.01 11.46 17.95
CA ALA A 145 -11.31 10.27 17.16
C ALA A 145 -11.35 10.55 15.65
N LEU A 146 -11.99 11.66 15.24
CA LEU A 146 -12.01 12.11 13.84
C LEU A 146 -10.59 12.35 13.30
N VAL A 147 -9.71 13.00 14.06
CA VAL A 147 -8.32 13.23 13.63
C VAL A 147 -7.58 11.92 13.45
N ILE A 148 -7.68 10.99 14.41
CA ILE A 148 -7.03 9.67 14.34
C ILE A 148 -7.54 8.87 13.14
N ALA A 149 -8.86 8.79 12.98
CA ALA A 149 -9.50 8.07 11.88
C ALA A 149 -9.17 8.71 10.53
N GLY A 150 -9.18 10.05 10.45
CA GLY A 150 -8.87 10.82 9.24
C GLY A 150 -7.43 10.60 8.79
N ILE A 151 -6.45 10.77 9.67
CA ILE A 151 -5.02 10.51 9.35
C ILE A 151 -4.82 9.06 8.94
N THR A 152 -5.48 8.12 9.60
CA THR A 152 -5.40 6.70 9.25
C THR A 152 -6.09 6.38 7.91
N GLY A 153 -7.15 7.11 7.59
CA GLY A 153 -7.95 6.95 6.39
C GLY A 153 -7.31 7.51 5.12
N VAL A 154 -6.40 8.48 5.25
CA VAL A 154 -5.62 9.01 4.13
C VAL A 154 -4.55 7.99 3.70
N ASP A 155 -4.49 7.71 2.40
CA ASP A 155 -3.33 7.08 1.79
C ASP A 155 -2.40 8.14 1.20
N PHE A 156 -1.27 8.39 1.86
CA PHE A 156 -0.27 9.38 1.44
C PHE A 156 0.62 8.88 0.30
N ASN A 157 0.68 7.56 0.09
CA ASN A 157 1.44 6.97 -0.99
C ASN A 157 0.60 5.87 -1.68
N PRO A 158 -0.49 6.29 -2.35
CA PRO A 158 -1.46 5.35 -2.90
C PRO A 158 -0.85 4.54 -4.05
N PRO A 159 -0.95 3.21 -4.02
CA PRO A 159 -0.43 2.36 -5.07
C PRO A 159 -1.18 2.60 -6.39
N SER A 160 -0.45 2.57 -7.50
CA SER A 160 -1.03 2.71 -8.84
C SER A 160 -0.49 1.69 -9.82
N VAL A 161 -1.30 1.32 -10.81
CA VAL A 161 -0.88 0.40 -11.88
C VAL A 161 0.39 0.90 -12.58
N GLU A 162 0.47 2.19 -12.85
CA GLU A 162 1.61 2.83 -13.51
C GLU A 162 2.89 2.68 -12.68
N GLU A 163 2.81 2.87 -11.37
CA GLU A 163 3.98 2.76 -10.48
C GLU A 163 4.44 1.30 -10.31
N TYR A 164 3.51 0.33 -10.30
CA TYR A 164 3.86 -1.10 -10.29
C TYR A 164 4.52 -1.50 -11.61
N THR A 165 4.03 -0.95 -12.72
CA THR A 165 4.59 -1.17 -14.05
C THR A 165 6.01 -0.62 -14.14
N GLU A 166 6.20 0.64 -13.77
CA GLU A 166 7.49 1.34 -13.82
C GLU A 166 8.54 0.63 -12.97
N GLN A 167 8.19 0.25 -11.73
CA GLN A 167 9.12 -0.44 -10.84
C GLN A 167 9.48 -1.84 -11.33
N THR A 168 8.52 -2.57 -11.88
CA THR A 168 8.76 -3.89 -12.47
C THR A 168 9.69 -3.77 -13.67
N ALA A 169 9.38 -2.85 -14.59
CA ALA A 169 10.20 -2.59 -15.77
C ALA A 169 11.61 -2.16 -15.39
N ARG A 170 11.78 -1.34 -14.34
CA ARG A 170 13.10 -0.92 -13.85
C ARG A 170 13.92 -2.09 -13.28
N VAL A 171 13.29 -2.99 -12.54
CA VAL A 171 13.98 -4.18 -12.01
C VAL A 171 14.36 -5.16 -13.13
N GLU A 172 13.46 -5.39 -14.07
CA GLU A 172 13.70 -6.21 -15.26
C GLU A 172 14.79 -5.60 -16.14
N GLU A 173 14.77 -4.27 -16.33
CA GLU A 173 15.83 -3.55 -17.00
C GLU A 173 17.15 -3.84 -16.30
N LEU A 174 17.27 -3.62 -14.99
CA LEU A 174 18.54 -3.73 -14.28
C LEU A 174 19.07 -5.17 -14.13
N THR A 175 18.21 -6.18 -14.09
CA THR A 175 18.61 -7.56 -13.72
C THR A 175 18.24 -8.64 -14.75
N GLY A 176 17.46 -8.30 -15.77
CA GLY A 176 16.92 -9.24 -16.75
C GLY A 176 15.75 -10.10 -16.26
N LYS A 177 15.29 -9.92 -15.01
CA LYS A 177 14.16 -10.67 -14.41
C LYS A 177 13.38 -9.84 -13.39
N ASN A 178 12.11 -10.17 -13.17
CA ASN A 178 11.31 -9.57 -12.10
C ASN A 178 11.50 -10.31 -10.77
N GLU A 179 12.70 -10.22 -10.19
CA GLU A 179 13.01 -10.83 -8.90
C GLU A 179 13.71 -9.82 -7.99
N VAL A 180 13.18 -9.64 -6.79
CA VAL A 180 13.71 -8.77 -5.76
C VAL A 180 13.74 -9.46 -4.40
N TYR A 181 14.56 -8.92 -3.50
CA TYR A 181 14.79 -9.41 -2.16
C TYR A 181 14.39 -8.37 -1.12
N TRP A 182 13.74 -8.79 -0.04
CA TRP A 182 13.39 -7.90 1.07
C TRP A 182 13.37 -8.64 2.41
N THR A 183 13.28 -7.91 3.52
CA THR A 183 13.19 -8.49 4.86
C THR A 183 11.87 -8.11 5.53
N LYS A 184 11.55 -8.78 6.65
CA LYS A 184 10.34 -8.49 7.42
C LYS A 184 10.25 -7.05 7.92
N SER A 185 11.37 -6.39 8.20
CA SER A 185 11.43 -5.01 8.72
C SER A 185 11.97 -3.98 7.73
N GLY A 186 12.50 -4.40 6.58
CA GLY A 186 13.04 -3.51 5.56
C GLY A 186 11.98 -2.62 4.89
N SER A 187 12.42 -1.45 4.43
CA SER A 187 11.63 -0.46 3.70
C SER A 187 12.01 -0.34 2.22
N LYS A 188 13.02 -1.11 1.77
CA LYS A 188 13.53 -1.13 0.40
C LYS A 188 13.62 -2.56 -0.10
N TYR A 189 13.44 -2.75 -1.40
CA TYR A 189 13.72 -4.02 -2.05
C TYR A 189 15.11 -3.96 -2.69
N HIS A 190 15.74 -5.11 -2.80
CA HIS A 190 17.12 -5.29 -3.21
C HIS A 190 17.17 -6.17 -4.46
N LEU A 191 18.13 -5.91 -5.34
CA LEU A 191 18.35 -6.76 -6.52
C LEU A 191 19.22 -7.99 -6.20
N TYR A 192 20.02 -7.88 -5.14
CA TYR A 192 20.96 -8.90 -4.70
C TYR A 192 20.71 -9.29 -3.25
N ASP A 193 20.73 -10.59 -2.96
CA ASP A 193 20.60 -11.16 -1.62
C ASP A 193 21.84 -10.93 -0.74
N ASP A 194 23.00 -10.74 -1.38
CA ASP A 194 24.29 -10.45 -0.75
C ASP A 194 24.49 -8.96 -0.40
N CYS A 195 23.54 -8.09 -0.75
CA CYS A 195 23.70 -6.66 -0.54
C CYS A 195 23.95 -6.36 0.94
N HIS A 196 25.03 -5.63 1.25
CA HIS A 196 25.40 -5.32 2.64
C HIS A 196 24.27 -4.66 3.44
N SER A 197 23.41 -3.89 2.78
CA SER A 197 22.26 -3.24 3.44
C SER A 197 21.10 -4.18 3.80
N ILE A 198 20.97 -5.34 3.15
CA ILE A 198 19.98 -6.37 3.49
C ILE A 198 20.58 -7.47 4.37
N ASN A 199 21.86 -7.80 4.15
CA ASN A 199 22.57 -8.88 4.84
C ASN A 199 23.29 -8.37 6.10
N ARG A 200 22.50 -7.88 7.07
CA ARG A 200 22.97 -7.43 8.38
C ARG A 200 22.85 -8.54 9.42
N ASP A 201 23.52 -8.40 10.55
CA ASP A 201 23.43 -9.38 11.66
C ASP A 201 22.00 -9.50 12.20
N ALA A 202 21.26 -8.38 12.25
CA ALA A 202 19.85 -8.35 12.64
C ALA A 202 18.90 -9.02 11.62
N THR A 203 19.38 -9.34 10.41
CA THR A 203 18.58 -10.01 9.39
C THR A 203 18.54 -11.51 9.67
N THR A 204 17.36 -12.01 10.01
CA THR A 204 17.10 -13.43 10.29
C THR A 204 16.63 -14.20 9.05
N GLU A 205 15.85 -13.55 8.19
CA GLU A 205 15.24 -14.15 6.99
C GLU A 205 15.14 -13.11 5.87
N ILE A 206 15.46 -13.55 4.65
CA ILE A 206 15.30 -12.78 3.42
C ILE A 206 14.18 -13.44 2.61
N PHE A 207 13.25 -12.63 2.12
CA PHE A 207 12.20 -13.07 1.20
C PHE A 207 12.63 -12.73 -0.23
N ALA A 208 12.31 -13.62 -1.17
CA ALA A 208 12.54 -13.43 -2.59
C ALA A 208 11.24 -13.58 -3.37
N GLY A 209 11.01 -12.74 -4.36
CA GLY A 209 9.82 -12.77 -5.21
C GLY A 209 9.73 -11.55 -6.13
N THR A 210 8.57 -11.30 -6.73
CA THR A 210 8.38 -10.17 -7.66
C THR A 210 8.29 -8.82 -6.93
N VAL A 211 8.47 -7.72 -7.67
CA VAL A 211 8.21 -6.35 -7.16
C VAL A 211 6.79 -6.24 -6.61
N ALA A 212 5.81 -6.84 -7.29
CA ALA A 212 4.42 -6.87 -6.87
C ALA A 212 4.25 -7.55 -5.49
N LYS A 213 4.95 -8.66 -5.22
CA LYS A 213 4.92 -9.33 -3.91
C LYS A 213 5.56 -8.53 -2.79
N ALA A 214 6.69 -7.87 -3.07
CA ALA A 214 7.31 -6.97 -2.11
C ALA A 214 6.36 -5.83 -1.71
N ARG A 215 5.60 -5.29 -2.67
CA ARG A 215 4.59 -4.24 -2.46
C ARG A 215 3.36 -4.76 -1.72
N GLU A 216 2.83 -5.92 -2.11
CA GLU A 216 1.69 -6.59 -1.46
C GLU A 216 1.95 -6.79 0.04
N LEU A 217 3.11 -7.36 0.39
CA LEU A 217 3.41 -7.79 1.75
C LEU A 217 3.92 -6.65 2.64
N LYS A 218 4.68 -5.71 2.08
CA LYS A 218 5.46 -4.74 2.85
C LYS A 218 5.27 -3.28 2.40
N ASN A 219 4.54 -3.03 1.32
CA ASN A 219 4.37 -1.70 0.73
C ASN A 219 5.70 -1.00 0.41
N ILE A 220 6.67 -1.78 -0.05
CA ILE A 220 8.01 -1.28 -0.34
C ILE A 220 7.97 -0.54 -1.66
N THR A 221 8.25 0.76 -1.66
CA THR A 221 8.14 1.62 -2.86
C THR A 221 9.49 2.02 -3.43
N GLU A 222 10.59 1.64 -2.78
CA GLU A 222 11.93 2.10 -3.14
C GLU A 222 12.88 0.93 -3.42
N LEU A 223 13.66 1.10 -4.48
CA LEU A 223 14.81 0.28 -4.79
C LEU A 223 16.03 0.70 -3.93
N CYS A 224 16.82 -0.27 -3.49
CA CYS A 224 18.09 -0.01 -2.83
C CYS A 224 19.10 0.64 -3.81
N LYS A 225 19.50 1.89 -3.53
CA LYS A 225 20.49 2.64 -4.34
C LYS A 225 21.83 1.91 -4.50
N PHE A 226 22.28 1.15 -3.50
CA PHE A 226 23.51 0.36 -3.62
C PHE A 226 23.36 -0.77 -4.65
N CYS A 227 22.20 -1.43 -4.66
CA CYS A 227 21.90 -2.47 -5.65
C CYS A 227 21.80 -1.86 -7.05
N GLU A 228 21.09 -0.73 -7.18
CA GLU A 228 20.95 -0.03 -8.44
C GLU A 228 22.31 0.39 -9.03
N ASN A 229 23.16 1.04 -8.23
CA ASN A 229 24.49 1.45 -8.67
C ASN A 229 25.36 0.25 -9.05
N ARG A 230 25.24 -0.89 -8.34
CA ARG A 230 25.96 -2.12 -8.67
C ARG A 230 25.48 -2.69 -10.01
N SER A 231 24.16 -2.81 -10.22
CA SER A 231 23.62 -3.32 -11.50
C SER A 231 23.98 -2.45 -12.70
N VAL A 232 23.98 -1.12 -12.54
CA VAL A 232 24.37 -0.21 -13.63
C VAL A 232 25.83 -0.43 -14.01
N LYS A 233 26.74 -0.51 -13.02
CA LYS A 233 28.16 -0.79 -13.26
C LYS A 233 28.40 -2.17 -13.89
N GLU A 234 27.70 -3.19 -13.42
CA GLU A 234 27.83 -4.54 -13.97
C GLU A 234 27.38 -4.59 -15.44
N LYS A 235 26.33 -3.84 -15.81
CA LYS A 235 25.90 -3.69 -17.20
C LYS A 235 26.87 -2.91 -18.08
N GLU A 236 27.41 -1.81 -17.58
CA GLU A 236 28.43 -1.02 -18.29
C GLU A 236 29.74 -1.80 -18.49
N ALA A 237 30.02 -2.76 -17.60
CA ALA A 237 31.21 -3.60 -17.63
C ALA A 237 31.06 -4.88 -18.49
N VAL A 238 29.90 -5.14 -19.10
CA VAL A 238 29.77 -6.22 -20.10
C VAL A 238 30.32 -5.69 -21.43
N PRO A 239 31.51 -6.14 -21.88
CA PRO A 239 31.96 -5.80 -23.23
C PRO A 239 31.03 -6.46 -24.25
N VAL A 240 30.69 -5.71 -25.30
CA VAL A 240 29.99 -6.21 -26.49
C VAL A 240 30.65 -7.53 -26.89
N SER A 241 29.88 -8.62 -26.92
CA SER A 241 30.43 -9.93 -27.25
C SER A 241 31.02 -9.92 -28.65
N GLU A 242 32.14 -10.63 -28.87
CA GLU A 242 32.83 -10.78 -30.16
C GLU A 242 31.91 -10.93 -31.39
N PRO A 243 30.79 -11.69 -31.39
CA PRO A 243 29.91 -11.78 -32.55
C PRO A 243 29.18 -10.48 -32.94
N GLU A 244 28.90 -9.58 -31.98
CA GLU A 244 28.31 -8.25 -32.30
C GLU A 244 29.39 -7.30 -32.84
N ALA A 245 30.62 -7.38 -32.32
CA ALA A 245 31.73 -6.57 -32.81
C ALA A 245 32.14 -6.94 -34.24
N GLU A 246 32.15 -8.24 -34.58
CA GLU A 246 32.37 -8.71 -35.96
C GLU A 246 31.27 -8.23 -36.91
N SER A 247 29.99 -8.33 -36.52
CA SER A 247 28.88 -7.87 -37.38
C SER A 247 28.91 -6.37 -37.69
N ILE A 248 29.38 -5.57 -36.73
CA ILE A 248 29.54 -4.11 -36.90
C ILE A 248 30.74 -3.81 -37.79
N LEU A 249 31.84 -4.56 -37.65
CA LEU A 249 33.03 -4.42 -38.48
C LEU A 249 32.77 -4.84 -39.94
N GLU A 250 32.03 -5.93 -40.15
CA GLU A 250 31.69 -6.46 -41.47
C GLU A 250 30.75 -5.49 -42.22
N GLY A 251 29.74 -4.93 -41.54
CA GLY A 251 28.89 -3.89 -42.12
C GLY A 251 29.61 -2.56 -42.40
N VAL A 252 30.63 -2.20 -41.61
CA VAL A 252 31.45 -1.01 -41.87
C VAL A 252 32.42 -1.24 -43.05
N LEU A 253 32.95 -2.46 -43.20
CA LEU A 253 33.83 -2.82 -44.32
C LEU A 253 33.08 -2.85 -45.66
N GLU A 254 31.86 -3.40 -45.70
CA GLU A 254 31.01 -3.37 -46.91
C GLU A 254 30.68 -1.93 -47.36
N THR A 255 30.58 -0.98 -46.43
CA THR A 255 30.29 0.43 -46.75
C THR A 255 31.51 1.19 -47.30
N ILE A 256 32.72 0.66 -47.15
CA ILE A 256 33.98 1.27 -47.62
C ILE A 256 34.41 0.72 -49.00
N GLU A 257 33.87 -0.44 -49.40
CA GLU A 257 34.17 -1.09 -50.69
C GLU A 257 33.19 -0.74 -51.84
N GLU A 258 32.09 -0.02 -51.57
CA GLU A 258 31.23 0.65 -52.58
C GLU A 258 31.66 2.11 -52.85
#